data_AF-A0A2V9PGK1-F1
#
_entry.id   AF-A0A2V9PGK1-F1
#
_cell.length_a   1.000
_cell.length_b   1.000
_cell.length_c   1.000
_cell.angle_alpha   90.00
_cell.angle_beta   90.00
_cell.angle_gamma   90.00
#
_symmetry.space_group_name_H-M   'P 1'
#
loop_
_entity.id
_entity.type
_entity.pdbx_description
1 polymer ?
#
loop_
_entity_poly.entity_id
_entity_poly.type
_entity_poly.pdbx_seq_one_letter_code
_entity_poly.pdbx_strand_id
1 'polypeptide(L)'
;MNAPDEKRDWRACWNLGWCYFKMRNLESARKFLIRATKFSPTNAASKWALDIVYLDLEQFGKAEKILTESLRIKESHSTRIALDLAYLAQGKVTEAENAHLAGIRMRPKRSEGYELYAAFLSDVGRDDKAQKMQRKARQFKKLN
;
A
#
# COMPACT_ATOMS: atom_id res chain seq x y z
N MET A 1 33.69 -13.61 -20.90
CA MET A 1 32.38 -13.14 -21.40
C MET A 1 31.30 -13.80 -20.56
N ASN A 2 30.79 -13.11 -19.54
CA ASN A 2 29.68 -13.62 -18.73
C ASN A 2 28.38 -13.17 -19.41
N ALA A 3 27.56 -14.12 -19.86
CA ALA A 3 26.20 -13.81 -20.30
C ALA A 3 25.47 -13.09 -19.15
N PRO A 4 24.74 -11.99 -19.40
CA PRO A 4 23.93 -11.37 -18.37
C PRO A 4 22.89 -12.40 -17.90
N ASP A 5 22.71 -12.48 -16.58
CA ASP A 5 21.86 -13.43 -15.86
C ASP A 5 20.36 -13.22 -16.21
N GLU A 6 19.97 -13.60 -17.43
CA GLU A 6 18.63 -13.44 -18.05
C GLU A 6 17.49 -14.14 -17.28
N LYS A 7 17.76 -14.80 -16.15
CA LYS A 7 16.78 -15.64 -15.43
C LYS A 7 16.25 -15.03 -14.13
N ARG A 8 16.65 -13.82 -13.74
CA ARG A 8 16.22 -13.20 -12.46
C ARG A 8 15.82 -11.72 -12.57
N ASP A 9 15.17 -11.34 -13.67
CA ASP A 9 14.67 -9.96 -13.80
C ASP A 9 13.30 -9.78 -13.12
N TRP A 10 13.28 -9.03 -12.01
CA TRP A 10 12.04 -8.64 -11.35
C TRP A 10 11.16 -7.78 -12.25
N ARG A 11 11.72 -6.97 -13.16
CA ARG A 11 10.98 -6.10 -14.08
C ARG A 11 10.21 -6.91 -15.10
N ALA A 12 10.85 -7.92 -15.71
CA ALA A 12 10.19 -8.84 -16.62
C ALA A 12 9.04 -9.59 -15.93
N CYS A 13 9.27 -10.10 -14.71
CA CYS A 13 8.21 -10.74 -13.92
C CYS A 13 7.09 -9.75 -13.57
N TRP A 14 7.43 -8.51 -13.23
CA TRP A 14 6.45 -7.47 -12.91
C TRP A 14 5.58 -7.14 -14.12
N ASN A 15 6.21 -6.89 -15.29
CA ASN A 15 5.51 -6.59 -16.54
C ASN A 15 4.56 -7.71 -16.94
N LEU A 16 5.02 -8.96 -16.92
CA LEU A 16 4.16 -10.12 -17.21
C LEU A 16 3.00 -10.22 -16.23
N GLY A 17 3.27 -10.05 -14.93
CA GLY A 17 2.24 -10.04 -13.90
C GLY A 17 1.20 -8.96 -14.13
N TRP A 18 1.63 -7.75 -14.49
CA TRP A 18 0.74 -6.63 -14.78
C TRP A 18 -0.09 -6.85 -16.05
N CYS A 19 0.50 -7.42 -17.10
CA CYS A 19 -0.24 -7.81 -18.30
C CYS A 19 -1.35 -8.82 -17.97
N TYR A 20 -1.05 -9.87 -17.20
CA TYR A 20 -2.06 -10.84 -16.78
C TYR A 20 -3.15 -10.21 -15.91
N PHE A 21 -2.79 -9.27 -15.04
CA PHE A 21 -3.75 -8.51 -14.24
C PHE A 21 -4.72 -7.74 -15.14
N LYS A 22 -4.22 -7.02 -16.16
CA LYS A 22 -5.04 -6.30 -17.14
C LYS A 22 -5.94 -7.22 -17.95
N MET A 23 -5.52 -8.47 -18.20
CA MET A 23 -6.33 -9.52 -18.82
C MET A 23 -7.33 -10.19 -17.86
N ARG A 24 -7.45 -9.73 -16.61
CA ARG A 24 -8.26 -10.34 -15.54
C ARG A 24 -7.86 -11.78 -15.18
N ASN A 25 -6.68 -12.23 -15.60
CA ASN A 25 -6.12 -13.52 -15.20
C ASN A 25 -5.33 -13.34 -13.89
N LEU A 26 -6.08 -13.18 -12.78
CA LEU A 26 -5.55 -12.82 -11.47
C LEU A 26 -4.59 -13.88 -10.91
N GLU A 27 -4.83 -15.15 -11.20
CA GLU A 27 -3.98 -16.27 -10.76
C GLU A 27 -2.58 -16.24 -11.42
N SER A 28 -2.52 -15.98 -12.73
CA SER A 28 -1.24 -15.82 -13.43
C SER A 28 -0.56 -14.52 -12.99
N ALA A 29 -1.31 -13.44 -12.83
CA ALA A 29 -0.80 -12.17 -12.32
C ALA A 29 -0.09 -12.36 -10.98
N ARG A 30 -0.78 -13.01 -10.03
CA ARG A 30 -0.25 -13.36 -8.70
C ARG A 30 1.05 -14.14 -8.80
N LYS A 31 1.09 -15.20 -9.63
CA LYS A 31 2.27 -16.06 -9.79
C LYS A 31 3.50 -15.26 -10.24
N PHE A 32 3.37 -14.40 -11.23
CA PHE A 32 4.49 -13.61 -11.75
C PHE A 32 4.89 -12.48 -10.79
N LEU A 33 3.93 -11.83 -10.13
CA LEU A 33 4.23 -10.78 -9.16
C LEU A 33 4.88 -11.33 -7.88
N ILE A 34 4.55 -12.56 -7.44
CA ILE A 34 5.30 -13.25 -6.38
C ILE A 34 6.76 -13.49 -6.79
N ARG A 35 7.03 -13.80 -8.06
CA ARG A 35 8.42 -13.92 -8.53
C ARG A 35 9.13 -12.57 -8.53
N ALA A 36 8.45 -11.49 -8.94
CA ALA A 36 8.98 -10.14 -8.90
C ALA A 36 9.38 -9.72 -7.48
N THR A 37 8.52 -9.97 -6.48
CA THR A 37 8.84 -9.67 -5.07
C THR A 37 9.95 -10.56 -4.50
N LYS A 38 10.10 -11.80 -4.97
CA LYS A 38 11.23 -12.66 -4.60
C LYS A 38 12.56 -12.19 -5.20
N PHE A 39 12.56 -11.74 -6.46
CA PHE A 39 13.76 -11.24 -7.12
C PHE A 39 14.16 -9.84 -6.65
N SER A 40 13.22 -9.05 -6.16
CA SER A 40 13.51 -7.76 -5.52
C SER A 40 12.66 -7.54 -4.27
N PRO A 41 13.06 -8.08 -3.10
CA PRO A 41 12.29 -7.99 -1.86
C PRO A 41 12.08 -6.56 -1.34
N THR A 42 12.94 -5.63 -1.72
CA THR A 42 12.86 -4.22 -1.31
C THR A 42 12.12 -3.33 -2.32
N ASN A 43 11.67 -3.89 -3.46
CA ASN A 43 11.01 -3.12 -4.50
C ASN A 43 9.54 -2.84 -4.16
N ALA A 44 9.24 -1.58 -3.86
CA ALA A 44 7.89 -1.14 -3.50
C ALA A 44 6.86 -1.35 -4.62
N ALA A 45 7.24 -1.17 -5.90
CA ALA A 45 6.32 -1.33 -7.03
C ALA A 45 5.86 -2.79 -7.21
N SER A 46 6.73 -3.75 -6.94
CA SER A 46 6.42 -5.18 -6.99
C SER A 46 5.50 -5.61 -5.86
N LYS A 47 5.75 -5.09 -4.65
CA LYS A 47 4.87 -5.33 -3.50
C LYS A 47 3.50 -4.71 -3.69
N TRP A 48 3.43 -3.47 -4.19
CA TRP A 48 2.17 -2.79 -4.48
C TRP A 48 1.36 -3.47 -5.59
N ALA A 49 2.00 -3.90 -6.69
CA ALA A 49 1.27 -4.61 -7.74
C ALA A 49 0.73 -5.96 -7.25
N LEU A 50 1.52 -6.70 -6.46
CA LEU A 50 1.07 -7.96 -5.87
C LEU A 50 -0.09 -7.74 -4.87
N ASP A 51 -0.03 -6.65 -4.10
CA ASP A 51 -1.08 -6.25 -3.19
C ASP A 51 -2.41 -6.01 -3.92
N ILE A 52 -2.42 -5.23 -5.00
CA ILE A 52 -3.61 -5.02 -5.83
C ILE A 52 -4.22 -6.34 -6.28
N VAL A 53 -3.37 -7.27 -6.74
CA VAL A 53 -3.85 -8.59 -7.15
C VAL A 53 -4.43 -9.37 -5.97
N TYR A 54 -3.89 -9.24 -4.77
CA TYR A 54 -4.49 -9.85 -3.58
C TYR A 54 -5.81 -9.20 -3.19
N LEU A 55 -5.96 -7.88 -3.31
CA LEU A 55 -7.24 -7.20 -3.06
C LEU A 55 -8.31 -7.67 -4.05
N ASP A 56 -7.98 -7.75 -5.35
CA ASP A 56 -8.89 -8.23 -6.40
C ASP A 56 -9.26 -9.72 -6.24
N LEU A 57 -8.39 -10.50 -5.61
CA LEU A 57 -8.64 -11.90 -5.25
C LEU A 57 -9.33 -12.06 -3.88
N GLU A 58 -9.68 -10.97 -3.22
CA GLU A 58 -10.24 -10.93 -1.86
C GLU A 58 -9.34 -11.63 -0.80
N GLN A 59 -8.03 -11.73 -1.09
CA GLN A 59 -7.01 -12.31 -0.22
C GLN A 59 -6.42 -11.25 0.72
N PHE A 60 -7.28 -10.55 1.46
CA PHE A 60 -6.92 -9.37 2.24
C PHE A 60 -5.84 -9.62 3.31
N GLY A 61 -5.81 -10.80 3.93
CA GLY A 61 -4.75 -11.15 4.89
C GLY A 61 -3.36 -11.24 4.25
N LYS A 62 -3.27 -11.61 2.96
CA LYS A 62 -2.00 -11.63 2.22
C LYS A 62 -1.58 -10.22 1.79
N ALA A 63 -2.55 -9.40 1.38
CA ALA A 63 -2.39 -7.98 1.09
C ALA A 63 -1.77 -7.25 2.30
N GLU A 64 -2.42 -7.37 3.46
CA GLU A 64 -1.96 -6.82 4.74
C GLU A 64 -0.52 -7.21 5.07
N LYS A 65 -0.18 -8.51 4.95
CA LYS A 65 1.16 -9.01 5.25
C LYS A 65 2.24 -8.37 4.37
N ILE A 66 2.00 -8.30 3.06
CA ILE A 66 2.98 -7.75 2.11
C ILE A 66 3.18 -6.25 2.31
N LEU A 67 2.10 -5.50 2.52
CA LEU A 67 2.17 -4.07 2.75
C LEU A 67 2.83 -3.73 4.08
N THR A 68 2.52 -4.48 5.14
CA THR A 68 3.19 -4.35 6.45
C THR A 68 4.69 -4.57 6.33
N GLU A 69 5.11 -5.60 5.60
CA GLU A 69 6.53 -5.84 5.32
C GLU A 69 7.14 -4.71 4.47
N SER A 70 6.41 -4.20 3.47
CA SER A 70 6.84 -3.09 2.64
C SER A 70 7.12 -1.82 3.47
N LEU A 71 6.22 -1.47 4.38
CA LEU A 71 6.36 -0.29 5.26
C LEU A 71 7.54 -0.43 6.24
N ARG A 72 7.87 -1.66 6.68
CA ARG A 72 9.08 -1.91 7.50
C ARG A 72 10.38 -1.65 6.73
N ILE A 73 10.40 -1.89 5.41
CA ILE A 73 11.58 -1.65 4.57
C ILE A 73 11.70 -0.16 4.24
N LYS A 74 10.62 0.43 3.73
CA LYS A 74 10.57 1.84 3.35
C LYS A 74 9.19 2.40 3.58
N GLU A 75 9.15 3.43 4.41
CA GLU A 75 7.94 4.20 4.64
C GLU A 75 7.45 4.84 3.33
N SER A 76 6.17 4.63 3.01
CA SER A 76 5.58 5.02 1.73
C SER A 76 4.11 5.38 1.90
N HIS A 77 3.75 6.57 1.44
CA HIS A 77 2.39 7.07 1.47
C HIS A 77 1.43 6.18 0.69
N SER A 78 1.80 5.75 -0.53
CA SER A 78 0.95 4.88 -1.35
C SER A 78 0.76 3.50 -0.74
N THR A 79 1.78 2.98 -0.05
CA THR A 79 1.70 1.69 0.65
C THR A 79 0.81 1.77 1.88
N ARG A 80 0.78 2.92 2.58
CA ARG A 80 -0.18 3.15 3.68
C ARG A 80 -1.61 3.16 3.19
N ILE A 81 -1.92 3.91 2.12
CA ILE A 81 -3.25 3.93 1.51
C ILE A 81 -3.71 2.51 1.15
N ALA A 82 -2.84 1.73 0.51
CA ALA A 82 -3.16 0.35 0.15
C ALA A 82 -3.44 -0.52 1.39
N LEU A 83 -2.73 -0.29 2.50
CA LEU A 83 -2.91 -1.05 3.73
C LEU A 83 -4.22 -0.67 4.43
N ASP A 84 -4.58 0.61 4.40
CA ASP A 84 -5.85 1.10 4.91
C ASP A 84 -7.02 0.48 4.13
N LEU A 85 -6.92 0.41 2.78
CA LEU A 85 -7.90 -0.30 1.95
C LEU A 85 -8.00 -1.79 2.31
N ALA A 86 -6.86 -2.46 2.52
CA ALA A 86 -6.82 -3.86 2.93
C ALA A 86 -7.45 -4.08 4.32
N TYR A 87 -7.29 -3.14 5.25
CA TYR A 87 -7.94 -3.19 6.57
C TYR A 87 -9.45 -2.95 6.48
N LEU A 88 -9.88 -1.94 5.71
CA LEU A 88 -11.29 -1.63 5.50
C LEU A 88 -12.03 -2.81 4.85
N ALA A 89 -11.43 -3.45 3.85
CA ALA A 89 -11.99 -4.65 3.21
C ALA A 89 -12.13 -5.85 4.17
N GLN A 90 -11.36 -5.87 5.26
CA GLN A 90 -11.47 -6.88 6.33
C GLN A 90 -12.39 -6.45 7.49
N GLY A 91 -12.95 -5.23 7.46
CA GLY A 91 -13.68 -4.67 8.61
C GLY A 91 -12.79 -4.31 9.80
N LYS A 92 -11.45 -4.30 9.63
CA LYS A 92 -10.46 -4.00 10.68
C LYS A 92 -10.28 -2.49 10.88
N VAL A 93 -11.37 -1.82 11.24
CA VAL A 93 -11.42 -0.35 11.37
C VAL A 93 -10.45 0.16 12.44
N THR A 94 -10.30 -0.56 13.56
CA THR A 94 -9.43 -0.17 14.67
C THR A 94 -7.95 -0.22 14.26
N GLU A 95 -7.55 -1.26 13.52
CA GLU A 95 -6.18 -1.45 13.04
C GLU A 95 -5.80 -0.37 12.01
N ALA A 96 -6.71 -0.04 11.09
CA ALA A 96 -6.54 1.08 10.16
C ALA A 96 -6.34 2.40 10.91
N GLU A 97 -7.18 2.70 11.90
CA GLU A 97 -7.03 3.92 12.71
C GLU A 97 -5.67 3.98 13.43
N ASN A 98 -5.22 2.85 14.00
CA ASN A 98 -3.92 2.77 14.64
C ASN A 98 -2.76 2.99 13.67
N ALA A 99 -2.86 2.49 12.44
CA ALA A 99 -1.85 2.69 11.39
C ALA A 99 -1.74 4.18 11.00
N HIS A 100 -2.87 4.87 10.82
CA HIS A 100 -2.88 6.32 10.58
C HIS A 100 -2.24 7.10 11.73
N LEU A 101 -2.60 6.78 12.97
CA LEU A 101 -2.05 7.45 14.16
C LEU A 101 -0.54 7.19 14.32
N ALA A 102 -0.05 6.00 13.98
CA ALA A 102 1.38 5.71 13.94
C ALA A 102 2.08 6.53 12.85
N GLY A 103 1.48 6.64 11.66
CA GLY A 103 2.03 7.42 10.56
C GLY A 103 2.14 8.92 10.86
N ILE A 104 1.14 9.49 11.52
CA ILE A 104 1.17 10.87 12.01
C ILE A 104 2.25 11.04 13.08
N ARG A 105 2.38 10.11 14.04
CA ARG A 105 3.43 10.16 15.08
C ARG A 105 4.85 10.17 14.50
N MET A 106 5.08 9.42 13.42
CA MET A 106 6.39 9.40 12.74
C MET A 106 6.71 10.69 11.99
N ARG A 107 5.71 11.39 11.45
CA ARG A 107 5.89 12.64 10.67
C ARG A 107 4.83 13.67 11.06
N PRO A 108 4.89 14.23 12.28
CA PRO A 108 3.76 14.99 12.86
C PRO A 108 3.51 16.35 12.22
N LYS A 109 4.44 16.87 11.41
CA LYS A 109 4.35 18.17 10.71
C LYS A 109 4.09 18.04 9.20
N ARG A 110 3.72 16.84 8.73
CA ARG A 110 3.41 16.58 7.31
C ARG A 110 1.90 16.58 7.11
N SER A 111 1.39 17.43 6.21
CA SER A 111 -0.06 17.55 5.97
C SER A 111 -0.65 16.24 5.47
N GLU A 112 0.12 15.48 4.68
CA GLU A 112 -0.31 14.27 3.99
C GLU A 112 -0.81 13.19 4.96
N GLY A 113 -0.19 13.05 6.13
CA GLY A 113 -0.63 12.08 7.14
C GLY A 113 -2.01 12.41 7.74
N TYR A 114 -2.30 13.70 7.91
CA TYR A 114 -3.60 14.16 8.39
C TYR A 114 -4.67 14.12 7.30
N GLU A 115 -4.30 14.35 6.04
CA GLU A 115 -5.22 14.23 4.89
C GLU A 115 -5.72 12.79 4.74
N LEU A 116 -4.81 11.80 4.77
CA LEU A 116 -5.19 10.39 4.73
C LEU A 116 -6.08 9.99 5.89
N TYR A 117 -5.71 10.38 7.10
CA TYR A 117 -6.48 10.02 8.27
C TYR A 117 -7.88 10.67 8.26
N ALA A 118 -8.00 11.89 7.72
CA ALA A 118 -9.28 12.54 7.53
C ALA A 118 -10.16 11.79 6.51
N ALA A 119 -9.60 11.35 5.39
CA ALA A 119 -10.32 10.57 4.38
C ALA A 119 -10.85 9.27 4.99
N PHE A 120 -9.98 8.49 5.64
CA PHE A 120 -10.39 7.28 6.36
C PHE A 120 -11.50 7.54 7.38
N LEU A 121 -11.37 8.59 8.21
CA LEU A 121 -12.40 8.93 9.20
C LEU A 121 -13.74 9.25 8.54
N SER A 122 -13.75 9.85 7.35
CA SER A 122 -14.99 10.10 6.60
C SER A 122 -15.57 8.80 6.03
N ASP A 123 -14.73 7.92 5.47
CA ASP A 123 -15.15 6.62 4.94
C ASP A 123 -15.81 5.73 6.01
N VAL A 124 -15.39 5.87 7.29
CA VAL A 124 -15.99 5.16 8.43
C VAL A 124 -17.06 5.97 9.18
N GLY A 125 -17.54 7.08 8.62
CA GLY A 125 -18.67 7.86 9.15
C GLY A 125 -18.36 8.73 10.38
N ARG A 126 -17.09 9.07 10.61
CA ARG A 126 -16.62 9.86 11.77
C ARG A 126 -16.26 11.29 11.37
N ASP A 127 -17.22 11.98 10.74
CA ASP A 127 -17.03 13.28 10.09
C ASP A 127 -16.50 14.38 11.01
N ASP A 128 -16.94 14.44 12.27
CA ASP A 128 -16.44 15.41 13.25
C ASP A 128 -14.92 15.28 13.47
N LYS A 129 -14.43 14.04 13.52
CA LYS A 129 -13.00 13.76 13.66
C LYS A 129 -12.27 14.01 12.34
N ALA A 130 -12.89 13.66 11.21
CA ALA A 130 -12.35 13.95 9.88
C ALA A 130 -12.09 15.45 9.70
N GLN A 131 -13.06 16.31 10.04
CA GLN A 131 -12.91 17.76 9.98
C GLN A 131 -11.78 18.28 10.89
N LYS A 132 -11.63 17.72 12.11
CA LYS A 132 -10.51 18.06 12.99
C LYS A 132 -9.17 17.73 12.34
N MET A 133 -9.05 16.59 11.66
CA MET A 133 -7.82 16.21 10.97
C MET A 133 -7.57 17.07 9.72
N GLN A 134 -8.59 17.41 8.93
CA GLN A 134 -8.45 18.34 7.81
C GLN A 134 -7.94 19.72 8.25
N ARG A 135 -8.41 20.24 9.41
CA ARG A 135 -7.89 21.50 9.95
C ARG A 135 -6.38 21.41 10.27
N LYS A 136 -5.94 20.31 10.87
CA LYS A 136 -4.50 20.04 11.11
C LYS A 136 -3.72 19.92 9.80
N ALA A 137 -4.24 19.20 8.80
CA ALA A 137 -3.63 19.10 7.48
C ALA A 137 -3.38 20.49 6.86
N ARG A 138 -4.40 21.36 6.84
CA ARG A 138 -4.30 22.72 6.31
C ARG A 138 -3.29 23.57 7.06
N GLN A 139 -3.18 23.41 8.38
CA GLN A 139 -2.19 24.12 9.19
C GLN A 139 -0.76 23.76 8.75
N PHE A 140 -0.45 22.48 8.59
CA PHE A 140 0.89 22.03 8.19
C PHE A 140 1.19 22.25 6.71
N LYS A 141 0.17 22.32 5.85
CA LYS A 141 0.33 22.66 4.42
C LYS A 141 0.78 24.10 4.20
N LYS A 142 0.40 25.04 5.08
CA LYS A 142 0.82 26.45 5.03
C LYS A 142 2.26 26.71 5.52
N LEU A 143 2.89 25.70 6.12
CA LEU A 143 4.21 25.81 6.76
C LEU A 143 5.35 25.17 5.94
N ASN A 144 5.03 24.59 4.77
CA ASN A 144 5.98 24.02 3.81
C ASN A 144 5.98 24.85 2.53
#